data_AF-S0ARG8-F1
#
_entry.id   AF-S0ARG8-F1
#
_cell.length_a   1.000
_cell.length_b   1.000
_cell.length_c   1.000
_cell.angle_alpha   90.00
_cell.angle_beta   90.00
_cell.angle_gamma   90.00
#
_symmetry.space_group_name_H-M   'P 1'
#
loop_
_entity.id
_entity.type
_entity.pdbx_description
1 polymer ?
#
loop_
_entity_poly.entity_id
_entity_poly.type
_entity_poly.pdbx_seq_one_letter_code
_entity_poly.pdbx_strand_id
1 'polypeptide(L)' 'MYKCDDIKEIRVRYADETDRELSAEEIKEACNKANEANDSIERVLMKKEPKEVRYVEINPKKYTTLKNEAGTVLKPMPPY' A
#
# COMPACT_ATOMS: atom_id res chain seq x y z
N MET A 1 2.07 -16.97 4.18
CA MET A 1 1.58 -16.18 5.32
C MET A 1 2.37 -14.90 5.40
N TYR A 2 1.70 -13.75 5.44
CA TYR A 2 2.35 -12.44 5.48
C TYR A 2 2.87 -12.18 6.90
N LYS A 3 4.09 -11.67 7.02
CA LYS A 3 4.57 -11.11 8.29
C LYS A 3 3.87 -9.76 8.48
N CYS A 4 2.86 -9.73 9.34
CA CYS A 4 2.08 -8.52 9.58
C CYS A 4 2.94 -7.34 10.06
N ASP A 5 4.02 -7.63 10.78
CA ASP A 5 4.99 -6.62 11.24
C ASP A 5 5.79 -5.96 10.10
N ASP A 6 5.89 -6.59 8.92
CA ASP A 6 6.58 -6.00 7.77
C ASP A 6 5.68 -5.00 7.01
N ILE A 7 4.37 -4.96 7.30
CA ILE A 7 3.41 -4.09 6.62
C ILE A 7 3.23 -2.80 7.41
N LYS A 8 3.79 -1.71 6.88
CA LYS A 8 3.79 -0.39 7.49
C LYS A 8 2.67 0.50 6.93
N GLU A 9 2.37 0.35 5.65
CA GLU A 9 1.41 1.22 4.95
C GLU A 9 0.65 0.37 3.93
N ILE A 10 -0.68 0.47 3.91
CA ILE A 10 -1.53 -0.14 2.88
C ILE A 10 -2.41 0.94 2.28
N ARG A 11 -2.42 1.02 0.95
CA ARG A 11 -3.29 1.92 0.20
C ARG A 11 -4.23 1.11 -0.67
N VAL A 12 -5.53 1.34 -0.51
CA VAL A 12 -6.58 0.72 -1.32
C VAL A 12 -6.97 1.68 -2.42
N ARG A 13 -6.86 1.26 -3.67
CA ARG A 13 -7.32 2.00 -4.84
C ARG A 13 -8.64 1.41 -5.31
N TYR A 14 -9.68 2.22 -5.36
CA TYR A 14 -11.00 1.81 -5.82
C TYR A 14 -11.15 2.01 -7.34
N ALA A 15 -12.20 1.42 -7.90
CA ALA A 15 -12.54 1.56 -9.32
C ALA A 15 -12.91 3.00 -9.72
N ASP A 16 -13.43 3.80 -8.78
CA ASP A 16 -13.83 5.20 -8.96
C ASP A 16 -12.66 6.20 -8.83
N GLU A 17 -11.41 5.72 -8.98
CA GLU A 17 -10.16 6.48 -8.85
C GLU A 17 -9.88 7.07 -7.46
N THR A 18 -10.78 6.87 -6.50
CA THR A 18 -10.54 7.26 -5.11
C THR A 18 -9.53 6.31 -4.45
N ASP A 19 -8.78 6.83 -3.49
CA ASP A 19 -7.88 6.03 -2.66
C ASP A 19 -8.17 6.21 -1.18
N ARG A 20 -7.94 5.13 -0.43
CA ARG A 20 -8.03 5.11 1.03
C ARG A 20 -6.77 4.50 1.59
N GLU A 21 -6.12 5.24 2.48
CA GLU A 21 -5.03 4.71 3.29
C GLU A 21 -5.61 4.05 4.53
N LEU A 22 -5.20 2.81 4.81
CA LEU A 22 -5.61 2.10 6.01
C LEU A 22 -4.77 2.56 7.20
N SER A 23 -5.41 2.72 8.35
CA SER A 23 -4.70 2.98 9.60
C SER A 23 -3.89 1.75 10.06
N ALA A 24 -2.90 1.95 10.93
CA ALA A 24 -2.06 0.86 11.45
C ALA A 24 -2.87 -0.26 12.13
N GLU A 25 -3.98 0.08 12.78
CA GLU A 25 -4.89 -0.89 13.40
C GLU A 25 -5.64 -1.71 12.35
N GLU A 26 -6.15 -1.06 11.30
CA GLU A 26 -6.84 -1.76 10.20
C GLU A 26 -5.89 -2.65 9.39
N ILE A 27 -4.64 -2.24 9.21
CA ILE A 27 -3.58 -3.04 8.59
C ILE A 27 -3.35 -4.33 9.37
N LYS A 28 -3.20 -4.22 10.71
CA LYS A 28 -3.06 -5.38 11.59
C LYS A 28 -4.29 -6.28 11.52
N GLU A 29 -5.48 -5.71 11.54
CA GLU A 29 -6.72 -6.50 11.45
C GLU A 29 -6.84 -7.22 10.12
N ALA A 30 -6.57 -6.54 9.00
CA ALA A 30 -6.61 -7.13 7.66
C ALA A 30 -5.57 -8.25 7.52
N CYS A 31 -4.37 -8.07 8.08
CA CYS A 31 -3.33 -9.08 8.05
C CYS A 31 -3.64 -10.30 8.94
N ASN A 32 -4.19 -10.08 10.14
CA ASN A 32 -4.65 -11.17 11.00
C ASN A 32 -5.75 -11.98 10.32
N LYS A 33 -6.76 -11.30 9.75
CA LYS A 33 -7.83 -11.94 8.98
C LYS A 33 -7.31 -12.70 7.76
N ALA A 34 -6.32 -12.15 7.05
CA ALA A 34 -5.68 -12.83 5.93
C ALA A 34 -4.95 -14.09 6.37
N ASN A 35 -4.22 -14.03 7.50
CA ASN A 35 -3.53 -15.19 8.06
C ASN A 35 -4.50 -16.25 8.61
N GLU A 36 -5.58 -15.85 9.30
CA GLU A 36 -6.62 -16.77 9.78
C GLU A 36 -7.34 -17.47 8.61
N ALA A 37 -7.68 -16.71 7.56
CA ALA A 37 -8.32 -17.25 6.37
C ALA A 37 -7.36 -17.98 5.41
N ASN A 38 -6.04 -17.99 5.70
CA ASN A 38 -5.00 -18.39 4.76
C ASN A 38 -5.17 -17.76 3.35
N ASP A 39 -5.63 -16.51 3.31
CA ASP A 39 -5.93 -15.76 2.08
C ASP A 39 -4.98 -14.56 1.93
N SER A 40 -5.04 -13.87 0.80
CA SER A 40 -4.26 -12.66 0.55
C SER A 40 -4.93 -11.43 1.15
N ILE A 41 -4.14 -10.47 1.64
CA ILE A 41 -4.65 -9.20 2.21
C ILE A 41 -5.54 -8.45 1.21
N GLU A 42 -5.16 -8.46 -0.08
CA GLU A 42 -5.98 -7.96 -1.18
C GLU A 42 -7.40 -8.54 -1.16
N ARG A 43 -7.53 -9.87 -1.12
CA ARG A 43 -8.83 -10.54 -1.13
C ARG A 43 -9.66 -10.24 0.12
N VAL A 44 -9.02 -10.14 1.27
CA VAL A 44 -9.69 -9.75 2.52
C VAL A 44 -10.22 -8.33 2.42
N LEU A 45 -9.42 -7.40 1.91
CA LEU A 45 -9.82 -6.01 1.71
C LEU A 45 -10.91 -5.88 0.64
N MET A 46 -10.82 -6.61 -0.46
CA MET A 46 -11.87 -6.66 -1.49
C MET A 46 -13.22 -7.13 -0.95
N LYS A 47 -13.25 -8.00 0.07
CA LYS A 47 -14.49 -8.48 0.71
C LYS A 47 -15.00 -7.53 1.81
N LYS A 48 -14.09 -6.80 2.48
CA LYS A 48 -14.41 -5.93 3.61
C LYS A 48 -14.86 -4.54 3.15
N GLU A 49 -14.28 -4.04 2.06
CA GLU A 49 -14.57 -2.69 1.58
C GLU A 49 -15.95 -2.61 0.91
N PRO A 50 -16.70 -1.50 1.13
CA PRO A 50 -18.04 -1.33 0.56
C PRO A 50 -18.01 -0.99 -0.94
N LYS A 51 -16.84 -0.62 -1.47
CA LYS A 51 -16.62 -0.23 -2.85
C LYS A 51 -15.79 -1.28 -3.59
N GLU A 52 -15.96 -1.34 -4.90
CA GLU A 52 -15.13 -2.19 -5.76
C GLU A 52 -13.66 -1.74 -5.71
N VAL A 53 -12.82 -2.60 -5.14
CA VAL A 53 -11.38 -2.38 -5.03
C VAL A 53 -10.72 -2.81 -6.35
N ARG A 54 -9.95 -1.90 -6.95
CA ARG A 54 -9.22 -2.14 -8.19
C ARG A 54 -7.90 -2.85 -7.93
N TYR A 55 -7.12 -2.37 -6.96
CA TYR A 55 -5.89 -3.00 -6.48
C TYR A 55 -5.51 -2.45 -5.10
N VAL A 56 -4.63 -3.18 -4.40
CA VAL A 56 -4.09 -2.75 -3.09
C VAL A 56 -2.58 -2.62 -3.20
N GLU A 57 -2.05 -1.49 -2.77
CA GLU A 57 -0.62 -1.25 -2.64
C GLU A 57 -0.19 -1.55 -1.21
N ILE A 58 0.69 -2.53 -1.03
CA ILE A 58 1.30 -2.86 0.26
C ILE A 58 2.70 -2.27 0.28
N ASN A 59 2.99 -1.45 1.30
CA ASN A 59 4.23 -0.70 1.45
C ASN A 59 4.62 0.05 0.16
N PRO A 60 3.76 0.95 -0.36
CA PRO A 60 4.09 1.71 -1.55
C PRO A 60 5.44 2.41 -1.36
N LYS A 61 6.37 2.16 -2.29
CA LYS A 61 7.67 2.84 -2.27
C LYS A 61 7.42 4.32 -2.50
N LYS A 62 7.63 5.14 -1.48
CA LYS A 62 7.64 6.60 -1.63
C LYS A 62 8.85 6.96 -2.48
N TYR A 63 8.64 7.17 -3.78
CA TYR A 63 9.67 7.74 -4.64
C TYR A 63 9.99 9.14 -4.12
N THR A 64 11.15 9.28 -3.49
CA THR A 64 11.68 10.59 -3.12
C THR A 64 12.23 11.20 -4.40
N THR A 65 11.49 12.12 -4.98
CA THR A 65 12.03 12.97 -6.04
C THR A 65 13.16 13.79 -5.41
N LEU A 66 14.41 13.39 -5.65
CA LEU A 66 15.58 14.13 -5.22
C LEU A 66 15.48 15.53 -5.85
N LYS A 67 15.42 16.56 -5.01
CA LYS A 67 15.41 17.98 -5.43
C LYS A 67 16.71 18.62 -4.96
N ASN A 68 17.34 19.41 -5.81
CA ASN A 68 18.43 20.30 -5.39
C ASN A 68 17.89 21.46 -4.52
N GLU A 69 18.77 22.18 -3.83
CA GLU A 69 18.41 23.38 -3.04
C GLU A 69 17.68 24.46 -3.87
N ALA A 70 17.83 24.43 -5.20
CA ALA A 70 17.11 25.29 -6.15
C ALA A 70 15.70 24.77 -6.56
N GLY A 71 15.20 23.69 -5.96
CA GLY A 71 13.86 23.14 -6.21
C GLY A 71 13.71 22.33 -7.50
N THR A 72 14.78 22.12 -8.26
CA THR A 72 14.78 21.36 -9.53
C THR A 72 14.86 19.84 -9.27
N VAL A 73 14.09 19.05 -10.02
CA VAL A 73 14.08 17.58 -9.94
C VAL A 73 15.36 16.99 -10.55
N LEU A 74 16.12 16.24 -9.75
CA LEU A 74 17.32 15.53 -10.20
C LEU A 74 16.93 14.30 -11.03
N LYS A 75 17.41 14.22 -12.27
CA LYS A 75 17.37 12.96 -13.04
C LYS A 75 18.35 11.97 -12.41
N PRO A 76 18.00 10.69 -12.26
CA PRO A 76 18.92 9.67 -11.78
C PRO A 76 20.09 9.52 -12.77
N MET A 77 21.33 9.64 -12.29
CA MET A 77 22.51 9.32 -13.11
C MET A 77 22.67 7.79 -13.22
N PRO A 78 23.00 7.26 -14.41
CA PRO A 78 23.40 5.85 -14.53
C PRO A 78 24.75 5.60 -13.81
N PRO A 79 24.95 4.41 -13.23
CA PRO A 79 26.23 4.06 -12.60
C PRO A 79 27.33 3.92 -13.65
N TYR A 80 28.51 4.51 -13.38
CA TYR A 80 29.75 4.31 -14.15
C TYR A 80 30.39 2.96 -13.82
#